data_AF-G3B4G9-F1
#
_entry.id   AF-G3B4G9-F1
#
_cell.length_a   1.000
_cell.length_b   1.000
_cell.length_c   1.000
_cell.angle_alpha   90.00
_cell.angle_beta   90.00
_cell.angle_gamma   90.00
#
_symmetry.space_group_name_H-M   'P 1'
#
loop_
_entity.id
_entity.type
_entity.pdbx_description
1 polymer ?
#
loop_
_entity_poly.entity_id
_entity_poly.type
_entity_poly.pdbx_seq_one_letter_code
_entity_poly.pdbx_strand_id
1 'polypeptide(L)'
;METFVRRASNLGFKIDTTDSASLQRSILSIEDPIKRQCVETLLYKCMTRGRYYIAGKQDPDSYSHYYFNLPLYTHFTSPLRRYADIVVHRQLKSLITDEYESLKTQDLDSLKAITDYCNFKKDCANNAQEQAIHLLLSQTINGLSESAGQLLCIGTVVQVYESSFDVLIPEFGVEKRVHGDQLPLVKAEFDKVNRVLELFWESGVDSATYIPPDEQSSLSYRSSIKNKYRTSSSEAAKIQGRTLSQKRSSSPDDIVEKLSKLNIKAPELKVPSSSVESDHSLTPYLENLTIRREGNYNIQEIKELTQVPVLIRAEIGMALPCLTVRVLNPFSS
;
A
#
# COMPACT_ATOMS: atom_id res chain seq x y z
N MET A 1 10.95 -2.10 16.56
CA MET A 1 12.15 -2.23 15.70
C MET A 1 12.59 -3.67 15.50
N GLU A 2 12.66 -4.52 16.54
CA GLU A 2 13.05 -5.94 16.40
C GLU A 2 12.20 -6.71 15.38
N THR A 3 10.88 -6.53 15.39
CA THR A 3 9.98 -7.14 14.40
C THR A 3 10.31 -6.73 12.96
N PHE A 4 10.73 -5.48 12.75
CA PHE A 4 11.15 -4.97 11.44
C PHE A 4 12.46 -5.63 11.00
N VAL A 5 13.48 -5.66 11.87
CA VAL A 5 14.78 -6.32 11.58
C VAL A 5 14.57 -7.78 11.23
N ARG A 6 13.73 -8.49 12.00
CA ARG A 6 13.39 -9.89 11.70
C ARG A 6 12.74 -10.04 10.33
N ARG A 7 11.77 -9.18 9.99
CA ARG A 7 11.10 -9.20 8.67
C ARG A 7 12.09 -8.88 7.54
N ALA A 8 12.88 -7.83 7.67
CA ALA A 8 13.90 -7.47 6.68
C ALA A 8 14.93 -8.59 6.48
N SER A 9 15.34 -9.26 7.57
CA SER A 9 16.27 -10.40 7.50
C SER A 9 15.68 -11.59 6.76
N ASN A 10 14.38 -11.85 6.91
CA ASN A 10 13.69 -12.90 6.15
C ASN A 10 13.65 -12.61 4.65
N LEU A 11 13.55 -11.33 4.29
CA LEU A 11 13.62 -10.85 2.91
C LEU A 11 15.06 -10.87 2.35
N GLY A 12 16.05 -11.31 3.14
CA GLY A 12 17.46 -11.38 2.75
C GLY A 12 18.24 -10.08 3.00
N PHE A 13 17.65 -9.08 3.65
CA PHE A 13 18.29 -7.80 3.92
C PHE A 13 18.76 -7.69 5.38
N LYS A 14 20.07 -7.51 5.56
CA LYS A 14 20.65 -7.19 6.87
C LYS A 14 20.55 -5.68 7.10
N ILE A 15 19.69 -5.27 8.01
CA ILE A 15 19.47 -3.86 8.33
C ILE A 15 20.03 -3.56 9.72
N ASP A 16 20.92 -2.58 9.80
CA ASP A 16 21.40 -2.05 11.07
C ASP A 16 20.38 -1.04 11.62
N THR A 17 19.95 -1.23 12.87
CA THR A 17 19.01 -0.34 13.56
C THR A 17 19.60 0.32 14.81
N THR A 18 20.93 0.32 14.96
CA THR A 18 21.63 0.91 16.12
C THR A 18 21.33 2.40 16.27
N ASP A 19 21.42 3.16 15.19
CA ASP A 19 21.07 4.57 15.11
C ASP A 19 20.27 4.90 13.84
N SER A 20 19.72 6.11 13.77
CA SER A 20 18.94 6.56 12.62
C SER A 20 19.77 6.68 11.35
N ALA A 21 21.05 7.04 11.47
CA ALA A 21 21.98 7.17 10.35
C ALA A 21 22.33 5.81 9.72
N SER A 22 22.64 4.80 10.52
CA SER A 22 22.98 3.44 10.06
C SER A 22 21.75 2.73 9.51
N LEU A 23 20.56 2.99 10.07
CA LEU A 23 19.29 2.57 9.48
C LEU A 23 19.11 3.14 8.07
N GLN A 24 19.29 4.45 7.91
CA GLN A 24 19.16 5.10 6.61
C GLN A 24 20.19 4.57 5.61
N ARG A 25 21.46 4.43 6.01
CA ARG A 25 22.52 3.85 5.15
C ARG A 25 22.19 2.42 4.74
N SER A 26 21.70 1.60 5.66
CA SER A 26 21.32 0.21 5.39
C SER A 26 20.21 0.13 4.34
N ILE A 27 19.19 1.00 4.42
CA ILE A 27 18.09 1.01 3.45
C ILE A 27 18.57 1.50 2.08
N LEU A 28 19.39 2.55 2.06
CA LEU A 28 19.95 3.10 0.82
C LEU A 28 20.94 2.13 0.12
N SER A 29 21.52 1.18 0.86
CA SER A 29 22.38 0.13 0.30
C SER A 29 21.64 -0.86 -0.61
N ILE A 30 20.30 -0.94 -0.52
CA ILE A 30 19.49 -1.84 -1.35
C ILE A 30 19.40 -1.27 -2.76
N GLU A 31 20.14 -1.82 -3.73
CA GLU A 31 20.21 -1.28 -5.10
C GLU A 31 18.88 -1.33 -5.86
N ASP A 32 18.09 -2.40 -5.67
CA ASP A 32 16.82 -2.59 -6.34
C ASP A 32 15.75 -1.63 -5.79
N PRO A 33 15.20 -0.70 -6.60
CA PRO A 33 14.25 0.29 -6.13
C PRO A 33 12.93 -0.31 -5.66
N ILE A 34 12.48 -1.43 -6.25
CA ILE A 34 11.21 -2.06 -5.89
C ILE A 34 11.34 -2.76 -4.53
N LYS A 35 12.43 -3.50 -4.34
CA LYS A 35 12.72 -4.14 -3.05
C LYS A 35 12.97 -3.11 -1.95
N ARG A 36 13.66 -2.01 -2.27
CA ARG A 36 13.86 -0.89 -1.35
C ARG A 36 12.51 -0.31 -0.90
N GLN A 37 11.60 -0.04 -1.83
CA GLN A 37 10.24 0.44 -1.51
C GLN A 37 9.46 -0.53 -0.61
N CYS A 38 9.60 -1.85 -0.82
CA CYS A 38 8.98 -2.84 0.06
C CYS A 38 9.52 -2.74 1.50
N VAL A 39 10.84 -2.64 1.66
CA VAL A 39 11.48 -2.49 2.98
C VAL A 39 11.13 -1.16 3.64
N GLU A 40 11.08 -0.06 2.87
CA GLU A 40 10.65 1.26 3.35
C GLU A 40 9.18 1.25 3.83
N THR A 41 8.30 0.56 3.10
CA THR A 41 6.90 0.39 3.48
C THR A 41 6.77 -0.39 4.79
N LEU A 42 7.56 -1.47 4.95
CA LEU A 42 7.62 -2.22 6.19
C LEU A 42 8.15 -1.38 7.35
N LEU A 43 9.18 -0.57 7.13
CA LEU A 43 9.72 0.34 8.13
C LEU A 43 8.66 1.33 8.60
N TYR A 44 7.98 1.98 7.65
CA TYR A 44 6.95 2.98 7.93
C TYR A 44 5.83 2.40 8.81
N LYS A 45 5.40 1.15 8.55
CA LYS A 45 4.40 0.44 9.35
C LYS A 45 4.87 0.08 10.77
N CYS A 46 6.17 -0.14 10.95
CA CYS A 46 6.75 -0.52 12.23
C CYS A 46 7.13 0.69 13.11
N MET A 47 7.16 1.89 12.53
CA MET A 47 7.53 3.12 13.23
C MET A 47 6.33 3.73 13.96
N THR A 48 6.59 4.21 15.18
CA THR A 48 5.61 4.99 15.93
C THR A 48 5.58 6.42 15.44
N ARG A 49 4.38 7.01 15.34
CA ARG A 49 4.24 8.43 15.01
C ARG A 49 4.75 9.30 16.16
N GLY A 50 5.46 10.38 15.81
CA GLY A 50 5.91 11.37 16.80
C GLY A 50 4.74 11.97 17.57
N ARG A 51 4.90 12.15 18.88
CA ARG A 51 3.88 12.70 19.78
C ARG A 51 4.42 13.96 20.46
N TYR A 52 3.55 14.94 20.66
CA TYR A 52 3.86 16.07 21.52
C TYR A 52 3.89 15.60 22.97
N TYR A 53 4.81 16.14 23.75
CA TYR A 53 4.95 15.89 25.18
C TYR A 53 5.40 17.18 25.88
N ILE A 54 5.37 17.18 27.21
CA ILE A 54 5.81 18.30 28.03
C ILE A 54 7.13 17.92 28.69
N ALA A 55 8.13 18.80 28.57
CA ALA A 55 9.40 18.63 29.26
C ALA A 55 9.16 18.59 30.79
N GLY A 56 9.71 17.58 31.46
CA GLY A 56 9.56 17.35 32.91
C GLY A 56 8.47 16.35 33.30
N LYS A 57 7.56 16.00 32.39
CA LYS A 57 6.58 14.88 32.59
C LYS A 57 6.99 13.61 31.85
N GLN A 58 8.10 13.64 31.11
CA GLN A 58 8.61 12.58 30.28
C GLN A 58 10.10 12.39 30.59
N ASP A 59 10.59 11.16 30.48
CA ASP A 59 11.98 10.80 30.75
C ASP A 59 12.94 11.56 29.81
N PRO A 60 13.96 12.27 30.31
CA PRO A 60 14.90 13.04 29.48
C PRO A 60 15.54 12.23 28.35
N ASP A 61 15.81 10.95 28.57
CA ASP A 61 16.40 10.07 27.55
C ASP A 61 15.47 9.85 26.33
N SER A 62 14.16 10.07 26.52
CA SER A 62 13.14 9.94 25.48
C SER A 62 12.82 11.25 24.74
N TYR A 63 13.56 12.33 25.01
CA TYR A 63 13.34 13.61 24.34
C TYR A 63 13.77 13.64 22.88
N SER A 64 14.74 12.79 22.54
CA SER A 64 15.34 12.74 21.21
C SER A 64 14.33 12.36 20.13
N HIS A 65 14.41 13.06 19.00
CA HIS A 65 13.58 12.78 17.83
C HIS A 65 14.32 11.83 16.89
N TYR A 66 14.04 10.53 17.02
CA TYR A 66 14.74 9.45 16.28
C TYR A 66 14.89 9.73 14.79
N TYR A 67 13.81 10.12 14.11
CA TYR A 67 13.82 10.31 12.64
C TYR A 67 14.63 11.53 12.19
N PHE A 68 14.71 12.58 13.00
CA PHE A 68 15.47 13.79 12.66
C PHE A 68 16.89 13.76 13.21
N ASN A 69 17.21 12.75 14.02
CA ASN A 69 18.47 12.65 14.73
C ASN A 69 18.80 13.93 15.55
N LEU A 70 17.78 14.49 16.21
CA LEU A 70 17.90 15.71 17.02
C LEU A 70 17.64 15.40 18.50
N PRO A 71 18.38 15.99 19.44
CA PRO A 71 18.17 15.76 20.88
C PRO A 71 16.85 16.35 21.39
N LEU A 72 16.38 17.44 20.76
CA LEU A 72 15.14 18.12 21.09
C LEU A 72 14.50 18.63 19.79
N TYR A 73 13.17 18.58 19.74
CA TYR A 73 12.42 19.04 18.58
C TYR A 73 11.06 19.60 18.99
N THR A 74 10.61 20.66 18.32
CA THR A 74 9.27 21.19 18.48
C THR A 74 8.78 21.82 17.17
N HIS A 75 7.46 21.96 17.04
CA HIS A 75 6.84 22.66 15.92
C HIS A 75 6.63 24.14 16.26
N PHE A 76 7.03 25.02 15.35
CA PHE A 76 6.92 26.48 15.50
C PHE A 76 6.48 27.21 14.22
N THR A 77 6.78 26.67 13.05
CA THR A 77 6.71 27.39 11.77
C THR A 77 5.31 27.52 11.15
N SER A 78 4.27 26.91 11.72
CA SER A 78 2.93 26.86 11.11
C SER A 78 1.77 27.09 12.11
N PRO A 79 1.75 28.21 12.87
CA PRO A 79 0.71 28.50 13.86
C PRO A 79 -0.71 28.61 13.28
N LEU A 80 -0.86 28.93 12.00
CA LEU A 80 -2.17 29.00 11.35
C LEU A 80 -2.84 27.63 11.14
N ARG A 81 -2.05 26.55 11.07
CA ARG A 81 -2.53 25.18 10.77
C ARG A 81 -2.37 24.21 11.93
N ARG A 82 -1.60 24.58 12.98
CA ARG A 82 -1.30 23.71 14.12
C ARG A 82 -1.36 24.51 15.41
N TYR A 83 -2.20 24.05 16.34
CA TYR A 83 -2.35 24.69 17.65
C TYR A 83 -1.10 24.53 18.53
N ALA A 84 -0.36 23.43 18.38
CA ALA A 84 0.90 23.22 19.09
C ALA A 84 1.90 24.37 18.85
N ASP A 85 2.03 24.84 17.61
CA ASP A 85 2.88 25.98 17.27
C ASP A 85 2.42 27.25 18.02
N ILE A 86 1.10 27.50 18.17
CA ILE A 86 0.59 28.66 18.94
C ILE A 86 1.05 28.61 20.40
N VAL A 87 1.04 27.42 21.02
CA VAL A 87 1.53 27.23 22.40
C VAL A 87 3.01 27.59 22.49
N VAL A 88 3.82 27.09 21.55
CA VAL A 88 5.27 27.39 21.51
C VAL A 88 5.53 28.87 21.23
N HIS A 89 4.76 29.51 20.35
CA HIS A 89 4.84 30.96 20.10
C HIS A 89 4.58 31.78 21.37
N ARG A 90 3.58 31.39 22.17
CA ARG A 90 3.29 32.03 23.47
C ARG A 90 4.42 31.83 24.47
N GLN A 91 4.95 30.61 24.58
CA GLN A 91 6.09 30.31 25.44
C GLN A 91 7.32 31.14 25.06
N LEU A 92 7.65 31.19 23.76
CA LEU A 92 8.77 31.98 23.26
C LEU A 92 8.58 33.48 23.52
N LYS A 93 7.37 34.01 23.30
CA LYS A 93 7.06 35.41 23.59
C LYS A 93 7.29 35.75 25.06
N SER A 94 6.76 34.94 25.98
CA SER A 94 6.95 35.17 27.41
C SER A 94 8.41 35.07 27.85
N LEU A 95 9.23 34.23 27.19
CA LEU A 95 10.68 34.17 27.42
C LEU A 95 11.40 35.44 26.93
N ILE A 96 10.96 36.05 25.83
CA ILE A 96 11.60 37.25 25.26
C ILE A 96 11.17 38.52 26.02
N THR A 97 9.95 38.57 26.55
CA THR A 97 9.42 39.74 27.29
C THR A 97 9.73 39.69 28.80
N ASP A 98 10.52 38.71 29.27
CA ASP A 98 10.83 38.47 30.69
C ASP A 98 9.59 38.30 31.59
N GLU A 99 8.43 37.96 31.02
CA GLU A 99 7.19 37.64 31.75
C GLU A 99 7.20 36.20 32.29
N TYR A 100 8.35 35.76 32.83
CA TYR A 100 8.61 34.36 33.20
C TYR A 100 7.68 33.85 34.32
N GLU A 101 7.26 34.74 35.22
CA GLU A 101 6.32 34.41 36.30
C GLU A 101 4.93 33.98 35.77
N SER A 102 4.52 34.51 34.61
CA SER A 102 3.27 34.09 33.95
C SER A 102 3.31 32.64 33.44
N LEU A 103 4.50 32.15 33.06
CA LEU A 103 4.72 30.77 32.60
C LEU A 103 4.83 29.78 33.75
N LYS A 104 5.51 30.15 34.86
CA LYS A 104 5.59 29.29 36.06
C LYS A 104 4.23 29.02 36.70
N THR A 105 3.31 29.97 36.56
CA THR A 105 1.95 29.86 37.11
C THR A 105 1.02 29.05 36.20
N GLN A 106 1.48 28.64 35.00
CA GLN A 106 0.69 27.74 34.16
C GLN A 106 0.61 26.36 34.80
N ASP A 107 -0.63 25.94 35.04
CA ASP A 107 -0.93 24.59 35.47
C ASP A 107 -0.42 23.57 34.43
N LEU A 108 0.59 22.78 34.83
CA LEU A 108 1.19 21.73 34.00
C LEU A 108 0.16 20.68 33.59
N ASP A 109 -0.87 20.46 34.38
CA ASP A 109 -1.90 19.48 34.08
C ASP A 109 -2.85 20.00 32.99
N SER A 110 -3.19 21.29 33.01
CA SER A 110 -3.88 21.96 31.91
C SER A 110 -3.07 21.92 30.60
N LEU A 111 -1.75 22.17 30.66
CA LEU A 111 -0.88 22.07 29.49
C LEU A 111 -0.84 20.63 28.95
N LYS A 112 -0.86 19.64 29.85
CA LYS A 112 -0.91 18.22 29.49
C LYS A 112 -2.19 17.88 28.75
N ALA A 113 -3.34 18.33 29.25
CA ALA A 113 -4.63 18.13 28.59
C ALA A 113 -4.64 18.72 27.17
N ILE A 114 -4.08 19.92 26.97
CA ILE A 114 -3.95 20.55 25.66
C ILE A 114 -3.02 19.74 24.74
N THR A 115 -1.91 19.23 25.28
CA THR A 115 -0.94 18.44 24.52
C THR A 115 -1.56 17.12 24.04
N ASP A 116 -2.26 16.41 24.93
CA ASP A 116 -2.97 15.17 24.60
C ASP A 116 -4.09 15.42 23.58
N TYR A 117 -4.81 16.54 23.69
CA TYR A 117 -5.81 16.94 22.70
C TYR A 117 -5.19 17.28 21.33
N CYS A 118 -4.03 17.95 21.30
CA CYS A 118 -3.29 18.20 20.07
C CYS A 118 -2.87 16.88 19.39
N ASN A 119 -2.39 15.90 20.17
CA ASN A 119 -2.05 14.57 19.65
C ASN A 119 -3.28 13.86 19.08
N PHE A 120 -4.39 13.85 19.81
CA PHE A 120 -5.65 13.26 19.36
C PHE A 120 -6.13 13.88 18.05
N LYS A 121 -6.20 15.21 17.97
CA LYS A 121 -6.64 15.92 16.75
C LYS A 121 -5.69 15.71 15.57
N LYS A 122 -4.38 15.62 15.82
CA LYS A 122 -3.38 15.28 14.79
C LYS A 122 -3.66 13.90 14.21
N ASP A 123 -3.93 12.91 15.07
CA ASP A 123 -4.23 11.54 14.63
C ASP A 123 -5.57 11.48 13.87
N CYS A 124 -6.61 12.18 14.34
CA CYS A 124 -7.88 12.30 13.61
C CYS A 124 -7.71 12.95 12.23
N ALA A 125 -6.94 14.03 12.13
CA ALA A 125 -6.69 14.73 10.88
C ALA A 125 -5.97 13.83 9.86
N ASN A 126 -4.96 13.08 10.32
CA ASN A 126 -4.27 12.11 9.49
C ASN A 126 -5.21 11.00 9.00
N ASN A 127 -6.02 10.43 9.89
CA ASN A 127 -6.96 9.38 9.50
C ASN A 127 -7.97 9.88 8.45
N ALA A 128 -8.47 11.10 8.59
CA ALA A 128 -9.35 11.72 7.59
C ALA A 128 -8.63 11.91 6.24
N GLN A 129 -7.35 12.33 6.26
CA GLN A 129 -6.52 12.45 5.05
C GLN A 129 -6.32 11.09 4.37
N GLU A 130 -5.99 10.04 5.11
CA GLU A 130 -5.82 8.68 4.57
C GLU A 130 -7.11 8.17 3.92
N GLN A 131 -8.28 8.40 4.54
CA GLN A 131 -9.58 8.03 3.96
C GLN A 131 -9.90 8.83 2.69
N ALA A 132 -9.58 10.12 2.66
CA ALA A 132 -9.77 10.95 1.48
C ALA A 132 -8.87 10.48 0.31
N ILE A 133 -7.62 10.13 0.59
CA ILE A 133 -6.69 9.55 -0.38
C ILE A 133 -7.23 8.22 -0.89
N HIS A 134 -7.71 7.35 -0.01
CA HIS A 134 -8.28 6.06 -0.38
C HIS A 134 -9.51 6.19 -1.29
N LEU A 135 -10.39 7.16 -1.00
CA LEU A 135 -11.56 7.47 -1.85
C LEU A 135 -11.12 7.97 -3.23
N LEU A 136 -10.18 8.91 -3.28
CA LEU A 136 -9.66 9.45 -4.53
C LEU A 136 -9.01 8.35 -5.37
N LEU A 137 -8.17 7.52 -4.75
CA LEU A 137 -7.52 6.39 -5.40
C LEU A 137 -8.55 5.41 -5.98
N SER A 138 -9.61 5.10 -5.22
CA SER A 138 -10.67 4.21 -5.69
C SER A 138 -11.42 4.80 -6.89
N GLN A 139 -11.68 6.11 -6.90
CA GLN A 139 -12.24 6.82 -8.06
C GLN A 139 -11.32 6.76 -9.27
N THR A 140 -10.01 6.99 -9.07
CA THR A 140 -9.01 6.90 -10.12
C THR A 140 -8.93 5.51 -10.72
N ILE A 141 -8.84 4.46 -9.90
CA ILE A 141 -8.81 3.06 -10.35
C ILE A 141 -10.10 2.71 -11.10
N ASN A 142 -11.27 3.10 -10.57
CA ASN A 142 -12.55 2.80 -11.22
C ASN A 142 -12.63 3.43 -12.62
N GLY A 143 -12.24 4.70 -12.77
CA GLY A 143 -12.28 5.35 -14.08
C GLY A 143 -11.18 4.87 -15.03
N LEU A 144 -9.99 4.55 -14.54
CA LEU A 144 -8.98 3.84 -15.35
C LEU A 144 -9.49 2.48 -15.85
N SER A 145 -10.28 1.80 -15.01
CA SER A 145 -10.85 0.49 -15.32
C SER A 145 -12.15 0.56 -16.15
N GLU A 146 -12.66 1.72 -16.55
CA GLU A 146 -13.99 1.83 -17.18
C GLU A 146 -14.14 0.98 -18.45
N SER A 147 -13.07 0.88 -19.25
CA SER A 147 -13.09 0.12 -20.52
C SER A 147 -13.00 -1.40 -20.31
N ALA A 148 -12.26 -1.87 -19.31
CA ALA A 148 -11.97 -3.29 -19.09
C ALA A 148 -12.68 -3.89 -17.86
N GLY A 149 -13.21 -3.06 -16.96
CA GLY A 149 -13.76 -3.40 -15.65
C GLY A 149 -12.71 -3.75 -14.57
N GLN A 150 -11.45 -3.99 -14.97
CA GLN A 150 -10.34 -4.36 -14.11
C GLN A 150 -9.04 -3.81 -14.72
N LEU A 151 -8.03 -3.55 -13.87
CA LEU A 151 -6.69 -3.15 -14.32
C LEU A 151 -5.70 -4.28 -14.06
N LEU A 152 -4.85 -4.55 -15.04
CA LEU A 152 -3.77 -5.50 -14.92
C LEU A 152 -2.46 -4.76 -14.61
N CYS A 153 -1.83 -5.10 -13.49
CA CYS A 153 -0.55 -4.51 -13.09
C CYS A 153 0.36 -5.57 -12.46
N ILE A 154 1.64 -5.23 -12.32
CA ILE A 154 2.60 -6.08 -11.61
C ILE A 154 2.67 -5.63 -10.15
N GLY A 155 2.38 -6.55 -9.25
CA GLY A 155 2.56 -6.38 -7.81
C GLY A 155 3.78 -7.14 -7.31
N THR A 156 4.38 -6.66 -6.22
CA THR A 156 5.48 -7.36 -5.53
C THR A 156 4.97 -7.95 -4.22
N VAL A 157 5.18 -9.24 -4.02
CA VAL A 157 4.75 -9.93 -2.80
C VAL A 157 5.61 -9.45 -1.62
N VAL A 158 4.97 -8.89 -0.60
CA VAL A 158 5.66 -8.38 0.61
C VAL A 158 5.70 -9.45 1.70
N GLN A 159 4.60 -10.18 1.87
CA GLN A 159 4.46 -11.17 2.92
C GLN A 159 3.57 -12.33 2.47
N VAL A 160 3.95 -13.55 2.86
CA VAL A 160 3.20 -14.78 2.57
C VAL A 160 2.63 -15.37 3.87
N TYR A 161 1.42 -15.90 3.81
CA TYR A 161 0.71 -16.59 4.91
C TYR A 161 0.25 -17.98 4.47
N GLU A 162 -0.46 -18.70 5.36
CA GLU A 162 -0.90 -20.08 5.11
C GLU A 162 -1.91 -20.21 3.96
N SER A 163 -2.75 -19.20 3.72
CA SER A 163 -3.81 -19.22 2.69
C SER A 163 -3.98 -17.89 1.93
N SER A 164 -3.05 -16.95 2.13
CA SER A 164 -3.10 -15.61 1.53
C SER A 164 -1.72 -14.99 1.47
N PHE A 165 -1.57 -13.89 0.74
CA PHE A 165 -0.33 -13.12 0.68
C PHE A 165 -0.63 -11.65 0.42
N ASP A 166 0.22 -10.78 0.93
CA ASP A 166 0.12 -9.32 0.78
C ASP A 166 0.98 -8.88 -0.41
N VAL A 167 0.39 -8.09 -1.31
CA VAL A 167 1.04 -7.59 -2.52
C VAL A 167 1.08 -6.07 -2.49
N LEU A 168 2.27 -5.50 -2.70
CA LEU A 168 2.48 -4.07 -2.91
C LEU A 168 2.36 -3.76 -4.40
N ILE A 169 1.55 -2.76 -4.75
CA ILE A 169 1.38 -2.26 -6.11
C ILE A 169 1.95 -0.83 -6.15
N PRO A 170 3.23 -0.67 -6.58
CA PRO A 170 3.93 0.60 -6.48
C PRO A 170 3.26 1.76 -7.22
N GLU A 171 2.63 1.47 -8.37
CA GLU A 171 1.96 2.47 -9.22
C GLU A 171 0.84 3.21 -8.51
N PHE A 172 0.17 2.54 -7.57
CA PHE A 172 -0.94 3.08 -6.80
C PHE A 172 -0.56 3.34 -5.34
N GLY A 173 0.64 2.94 -4.91
CA GLY A 173 1.10 3.06 -3.53
C GLY A 173 0.24 2.28 -2.53
N VAL A 174 -0.38 1.17 -2.96
CA VAL A 174 -1.23 0.34 -2.11
C VAL A 174 -0.66 -1.03 -1.86
N GLU A 175 -0.85 -1.49 -0.63
CA GLU A 175 -0.63 -2.88 -0.25
C GLU A 175 -1.99 -3.53 0.03
N LYS A 176 -2.25 -4.66 -0.62
CA LYS A 176 -3.50 -5.40 -0.48
C LYS A 176 -3.26 -6.89 -0.38
N ARG A 177 -4.11 -7.55 0.40
CA ARG A 177 -4.13 -8.99 0.58
C ARG A 177 -4.85 -9.66 -0.57
N VAL A 178 -4.21 -10.67 -1.14
CA VAL A 178 -4.82 -11.64 -2.05
C VAL A 178 -5.18 -12.86 -1.22
N HIS A 179 -6.46 -13.18 -1.15
CA HIS A 179 -6.95 -14.33 -0.42
C HIS A 179 -7.18 -15.52 -1.37
N GLY A 180 -6.70 -16.71 -0.99
CA GLY A 180 -6.77 -17.91 -1.83
C GLY A 180 -8.19 -18.43 -2.05
N ASP A 181 -9.11 -18.20 -1.12
CA ASP A 181 -10.55 -18.53 -1.23
C ASP A 181 -11.27 -17.73 -2.34
N GLN A 182 -10.71 -16.58 -2.73
CA GLN A 182 -11.24 -15.70 -3.77
C GLN A 182 -10.66 -16.01 -5.16
N LEU A 183 -9.85 -17.07 -5.28
CA LEU A 183 -9.17 -17.50 -6.50
C LEU A 183 -9.68 -18.89 -6.94
N PRO A 184 -9.64 -19.21 -8.25
CA PRO A 184 -9.96 -20.54 -8.77
C PRO A 184 -8.88 -21.58 -8.43
N LEU A 185 -8.82 -21.96 -7.15
CA LEU A 185 -7.85 -22.93 -6.63
C LEU A 185 -8.55 -24.24 -6.26
N VAL A 186 -7.88 -25.35 -6.58
CA VAL A 186 -8.22 -26.69 -6.09
C VAL A 186 -7.81 -26.81 -4.61
N LYS A 187 -6.61 -26.32 -4.28
CA LYS A 187 -6.08 -26.24 -2.91
C LYS A 187 -4.94 -25.21 -2.83
N ALA A 188 -4.56 -24.86 -1.61
CA ALA A 188 -3.37 -24.06 -1.34
C ALA A 188 -2.58 -24.71 -0.19
N GLU A 189 -1.28 -24.88 -0.37
CA GLU A 189 -0.40 -25.50 0.63
C GLU A 189 0.74 -24.55 0.97
N PHE A 190 1.02 -24.38 2.26
CA PHE A 190 2.06 -23.47 2.73
C PHE A 190 3.23 -24.24 3.33
N ASP A 191 4.39 -24.12 2.69
CA ASP A 191 5.64 -24.63 3.23
C ASP A 191 6.21 -23.65 4.26
N LYS A 192 6.18 -24.04 5.54
CA LYS A 192 6.69 -23.24 6.66
C LYS A 192 8.22 -23.09 6.64
N VAL A 193 8.95 -24.04 6.07
CA VAL A 193 10.42 -24.06 6.06
C VAL A 193 10.93 -23.08 5.02
N ASN A 194 10.43 -23.20 3.79
CA ASN A 194 10.86 -22.34 2.68
C ASN A 194 10.02 -21.05 2.56
N ARG A 195 8.94 -20.93 3.35
CA ARG A 195 7.97 -19.81 3.31
C ARG A 195 7.38 -19.57 1.93
N VAL A 196 7.03 -20.67 1.28
CA VAL A 196 6.45 -20.68 -0.05
C VAL A 196 4.99 -21.05 0.08
N LEU A 197 4.12 -20.28 -0.56
CA LEU A 197 2.72 -20.64 -0.72
C LEU A 197 2.54 -21.24 -2.12
N GLU A 198 2.17 -22.50 -2.17
CA GLU A 198 1.87 -23.24 -3.39
C GLU A 198 0.39 -23.15 -3.69
N LEU A 199 0.06 -22.53 -4.82
CA LEU A 199 -1.31 -22.38 -5.31
C LEU A 199 -1.57 -23.46 -6.36
N PHE A 200 -2.53 -24.34 -6.11
CA PHE A 200 -2.94 -25.38 -7.03
C PHE A 200 -4.13 -24.88 -7.84
N TRP A 201 -3.89 -24.47 -9.08
CA TRP A 201 -4.87 -23.81 -9.94
C TRP A 201 -5.78 -24.81 -10.67
N GLU A 202 -7.03 -24.40 -10.86
CA GLU A 202 -7.93 -25.07 -11.80
C GLU A 202 -7.58 -24.67 -13.24
N SER A 203 -7.38 -25.67 -14.12
CA SER A 203 -6.98 -25.44 -15.50
C SER A 203 -8.13 -24.84 -16.32
N GLY A 204 -7.85 -23.81 -17.13
CA GLY A 204 -8.84 -23.20 -18.02
C GLY A 204 -9.85 -22.27 -17.34
N VAL A 205 -9.70 -22.00 -16.04
CA VAL A 205 -10.54 -21.05 -15.30
C VAL A 205 -9.82 -19.73 -15.11
N ASP A 206 -10.42 -18.64 -15.58
CA ASP A 206 -9.83 -17.31 -15.50
C ASP A 206 -10.12 -16.64 -14.14
N SER A 207 -9.09 -16.12 -13.47
CA SER A 207 -9.21 -15.39 -12.21
C SER A 207 -10.09 -14.14 -12.32
N ALA A 208 -10.15 -13.52 -13.50
CA ALA A 208 -10.95 -12.32 -13.74
C ALA A 208 -12.45 -12.59 -13.78
N THR A 209 -12.87 -13.78 -14.23
CA THR A 209 -14.28 -14.16 -14.42
C THR A 209 -14.78 -15.12 -13.33
N TYR A 210 -13.86 -15.69 -12.55
CA TYR A 210 -14.18 -16.56 -11.43
C TYR A 210 -15.05 -15.87 -10.38
N ILE A 211 -16.14 -16.55 -9.99
CA ILE A 211 -17.08 -16.11 -8.95
C ILE A 211 -16.87 -16.98 -7.71
N PRO A 212 -16.29 -16.42 -6.64
CA PRO A 212 -16.08 -17.12 -5.37
C PRO A 212 -17.39 -17.70 -4.79
N PRO A 213 -17.33 -18.85 -4.11
CA PRO A 213 -18.51 -19.58 -3.66
C PRO A 213 -19.35 -18.82 -2.62
N ASP A 214 -18.73 -17.98 -1.81
CA ASP A 214 -19.38 -17.09 -0.85
C ASP A 214 -20.24 -16.02 -1.56
N GLU A 215 -19.76 -15.45 -2.67
CA GLU A 215 -20.49 -14.44 -3.44
C GLU A 215 -21.70 -15.00 -4.21
N GLN A 216 -21.71 -16.30 -4.55
CA GLN A 216 -22.78 -16.96 -5.34
C GLN A 216 -24.15 -16.98 -4.63
N SER A 217 -24.14 -16.97 -3.29
CA SER A 217 -25.35 -17.13 -2.46
C SER A 217 -26.08 -15.82 -2.14
N SER A 218 -25.48 -14.67 -2.44
CA SER A 218 -25.99 -13.35 -2.04
C SER A 218 -27.21 -12.90 -2.86
N LEU A 219 -28.35 -12.69 -2.19
CA LEU A 219 -29.65 -12.33 -2.81
C LEU A 219 -29.71 -10.89 -3.35
N SER A 220 -28.92 -9.94 -2.83
CA SER A 220 -29.01 -8.51 -3.16
C SER A 220 -28.17 -8.05 -4.36
N TYR A 221 -27.44 -8.95 -5.03
CA TYR A 221 -26.28 -8.56 -5.84
C TYR A 221 -26.17 -9.30 -7.20
N ARG A 222 -27.25 -9.88 -7.73
CA ARG A 222 -27.17 -10.71 -8.97
C ARG A 222 -26.89 -9.91 -10.26
N SER A 223 -27.21 -8.61 -10.33
CA SER A 223 -26.94 -7.75 -11.50
C SER A 223 -25.54 -7.12 -11.48
N SER A 224 -25.05 -6.76 -10.30
CA SER A 224 -23.70 -6.21 -10.08
C SER A 224 -22.60 -7.27 -10.26
N ILE A 225 -22.83 -8.54 -9.89
CA ILE A 225 -21.90 -9.66 -10.13
C ILE A 225 -21.65 -9.90 -11.62
N LYS A 226 -22.69 -9.82 -12.46
CA LYS A 226 -22.53 -9.96 -13.93
C LYS A 226 -21.67 -8.86 -14.53
N ASN A 227 -21.75 -7.64 -14.01
CA ASN A 227 -20.84 -6.55 -14.39
C ASN A 227 -19.46 -6.68 -13.72
N LYS A 228 -19.36 -7.42 -12.61
CA LYS A 228 -18.11 -7.62 -11.87
C LYS A 228 -17.12 -8.52 -12.61
N TYR A 229 -17.63 -9.56 -13.25
CA TYR A 229 -16.84 -10.66 -13.83
C TYR A 229 -16.99 -10.77 -15.35
N ARG A 230 -17.28 -9.67 -16.04
CA ARG A 230 -17.66 -9.66 -17.46
C ARG A 230 -16.49 -9.88 -18.42
N THR A 231 -15.33 -9.31 -18.09
CA THR A 231 -14.16 -9.23 -18.99
C THR A 231 -13.12 -10.26 -18.58
N SER A 232 -12.62 -11.04 -19.54
CA SER A 232 -11.50 -11.96 -19.28
C SER A 232 -10.19 -11.20 -19.06
N SER A 233 -9.25 -11.81 -18.34
CA SER A 233 -7.88 -11.32 -18.16
C SER A 233 -7.22 -10.99 -19.50
N SER A 234 -7.42 -11.86 -20.49
CA SER A 234 -6.83 -11.72 -21.83
C SER A 234 -7.38 -10.50 -22.58
N GLU A 235 -8.68 -10.23 -22.45
CA GLU A 235 -9.36 -9.10 -23.06
C GLU A 235 -9.00 -7.80 -22.34
N ALA A 236 -8.93 -7.82 -21.01
CA ALA A 236 -8.46 -6.69 -20.22
C ALA A 236 -7.03 -6.27 -20.62
N ALA A 237 -6.12 -7.24 -20.79
CA ALA A 237 -4.76 -6.98 -21.27
C ALA A 237 -4.72 -6.40 -22.70
N LYS A 238 -5.59 -6.87 -23.61
CA LYS A 238 -5.71 -6.32 -24.98
C LYS A 238 -6.23 -4.89 -24.98
N ILE A 239 -7.26 -4.61 -24.20
CA ILE A 239 -7.85 -3.27 -24.06
C ILE A 239 -6.80 -2.32 -23.48
N GLN A 240 -6.13 -2.71 -22.39
CA GLN A 240 -5.07 -1.92 -21.76
C GLN A 240 -3.91 -1.67 -22.73
N GLY A 241 -3.42 -2.70 -23.43
CA GLY A 241 -2.35 -2.56 -24.42
C GLY A 241 -2.72 -1.57 -25.55
N ARG A 242 -3.94 -1.67 -26.11
CA ARG A 242 -4.43 -0.74 -27.14
C ARG A 242 -4.52 0.69 -26.63
N THR A 243 -5.03 0.89 -25.42
CA THR A 243 -5.13 2.22 -24.80
C THR A 243 -3.75 2.85 -24.59
N LEU A 244 -2.76 2.07 -24.13
CA LEU A 244 -1.38 2.56 -23.97
C LEU A 244 -0.71 2.90 -25.32
N SER A 245 -0.86 2.06 -26.35
CA SER A 245 -0.22 2.29 -27.66
C SER A 245 -0.73 3.54 -28.37
N GLN A 246 -1.97 3.96 -28.12
CA GLN A 246 -2.55 5.14 -28.76
C GLN A 246 -2.06 6.49 -28.18
N LYS A 247 -1.15 6.51 -27.19
CA LYS A 247 -0.66 7.73 -26.51
C LYS A 247 -1.77 8.64 -25.97
N ARG A 248 -3.01 8.17 -25.87
CA ARG A 248 -3.99 8.76 -24.97
C ARG A 248 -3.52 8.38 -23.58
N SER A 249 -3.29 9.35 -22.71
CA SER A 249 -3.13 9.08 -21.29
C SER A 249 -4.19 8.06 -20.90
N SER A 250 -3.77 6.95 -20.27
CA SER A 250 -4.61 5.79 -19.93
C SER A 250 -5.84 6.11 -19.06
N SER A 251 -5.92 7.35 -18.61
CA SER A 251 -6.94 7.94 -17.77
C SER A 251 -7.94 8.75 -18.60
N PRO A 252 -9.25 8.60 -18.35
CA PRO A 252 -10.27 9.51 -18.88
C PRO A 252 -9.80 10.96 -18.69
N ASP A 253 -9.95 11.80 -19.72
CA ASP A 253 -9.45 13.19 -19.70
C ASP A 253 -9.93 13.94 -18.44
N ASP A 254 -11.16 13.65 -18.00
CA ASP A 254 -11.77 14.18 -16.77
C ASP A 254 -10.99 13.84 -15.49
N ILE A 255 -10.39 12.64 -15.40
CA ILE A 255 -9.64 12.19 -14.23
C ILE A 255 -8.25 12.81 -14.22
N VAL A 256 -7.61 12.92 -15.39
CA VAL A 256 -6.32 13.62 -15.51
C VAL A 256 -6.48 15.08 -15.10
N GLU A 257 -7.56 15.73 -15.56
CA GLU A 257 -7.86 17.11 -15.18
C GLU A 257 -8.16 17.25 -13.69
N LYS A 258 -8.89 16.29 -13.10
CA LYS A 258 -9.16 16.29 -11.66
C LYS A 258 -7.88 16.12 -10.83
N LEU A 259 -6.99 15.22 -11.24
CA LEU A 259 -5.71 14.98 -10.55
C LEU A 259 -4.75 16.17 -10.72
N SER A 260 -4.71 16.79 -11.91
CA SER A 260 -3.88 17.96 -12.16
C SER A 260 -4.33 19.17 -11.35
N LYS A 261 -5.64 19.40 -11.20
CA LYS A 261 -6.21 20.42 -10.28
C LYS A 261 -5.78 20.22 -8.83
N LEU A 262 -5.48 18.98 -8.44
CA LEU A 262 -5.00 18.63 -7.10
C LEU A 262 -3.46 18.62 -7.01
N ASN A 263 -2.74 18.97 -8.08
CA ASN A 263 -1.28 18.84 -8.21
C ASN A 263 -0.77 17.40 -7.98
N ILE A 264 -1.57 16.41 -8.37
CA ILE A 264 -1.23 14.98 -8.27
C ILE A 264 -0.93 14.46 -9.67
N LYS A 265 0.22 13.80 -9.84
CA LYS A 265 0.57 13.11 -11.09
C LYS A 265 -0.28 11.84 -11.23
N ALA A 266 -0.85 11.62 -12.42
CA ALA A 266 -1.58 10.39 -12.71
C ALA A 266 -0.64 9.16 -12.63
N PRO A 267 -1.14 8.01 -12.15
CA PRO A 267 -0.36 6.79 -12.06
C PRO A 267 0.00 6.29 -13.47
N GLU A 268 1.28 5.99 -13.68
CA GLU A 268 1.78 5.42 -14.93
C GLU A 268 1.79 3.90 -14.82
N LEU A 269 0.85 3.23 -15.52
CA LEU A 269 0.80 1.78 -15.59
C LEU A 269 2.00 1.26 -16.41
N LYS A 270 2.85 0.46 -15.78
CA LYS A 270 3.98 -0.20 -16.44
C LYS A 270 3.51 -1.54 -16.99
N VAL A 271 3.35 -1.61 -18.31
CA VAL A 271 3.17 -2.89 -19.00
C VAL A 271 4.55 -3.53 -19.15
N PRO A 272 4.76 -4.79 -18.73
CA PRO A 272 6.00 -5.49 -19.00
C PRO A 272 6.26 -5.55 -20.50
N SER A 273 7.45 -5.16 -20.94
CA SER A 273 7.87 -5.29 -22.34
C SER A 273 8.23 -6.74 -22.63
N SER A 274 7.50 -7.41 -23.53
CA SER A 274 7.91 -8.75 -24.00
C SER A 274 9.04 -8.66 -25.02
N SER A 275 9.96 -9.62 -24.95
CA SER A 275 10.99 -9.85 -25.97
C SER A 275 10.48 -10.70 -27.13
N VAL A 276 9.29 -11.32 -26.97
CA VAL A 276 8.68 -12.24 -27.92
C VAL A 276 7.37 -11.64 -28.45
N GLU A 277 7.25 -11.53 -29.77
CA GLU A 277 5.97 -11.32 -30.46
C GLU A 277 5.13 -12.59 -30.33
N SER A 278 4.45 -12.76 -29.20
CA SER A 278 3.47 -13.83 -29.02
C SER A 278 2.05 -13.27 -29.21
N ASP A 279 1.19 -14.00 -29.92
CA ASP A 279 -0.24 -13.66 -30.14
C ASP A 279 -1.07 -13.55 -28.84
N HIS A 280 -0.52 -14.02 -27.71
CA HIS A 280 -1.19 -14.01 -26.41
C HIS A 280 -0.87 -12.72 -25.64
N SER A 281 -1.91 -11.95 -25.32
CA SER A 281 -1.84 -10.68 -24.59
C SER A 281 -1.36 -10.80 -23.13
N LEU A 282 -1.31 -12.01 -22.59
CA LEU A 282 -0.92 -12.29 -21.20
C LEU A 282 0.54 -12.70 -21.04
N THR A 283 1.22 -13.13 -22.11
CA THR A 283 2.60 -13.62 -22.05
C THR A 283 3.57 -12.69 -21.31
N PRO A 284 3.58 -11.35 -21.55
CA PRO A 284 4.52 -10.47 -20.87
C PRO A 284 4.38 -10.46 -19.35
N TYR A 285 3.19 -10.78 -18.83
CA TYR A 285 2.88 -10.80 -17.41
C TYR A 285 3.23 -12.12 -16.73
N LEU A 286 3.47 -13.18 -17.52
CA LEU A 286 3.67 -14.55 -17.06
C LEU A 286 5.15 -14.98 -17.06
N GLU A 287 6.04 -14.22 -17.71
CA GLU A 287 7.45 -14.60 -17.93
C GLU A 287 8.24 -14.87 -16.63
N ASN A 288 7.97 -14.11 -15.56
CA ASN A 288 8.73 -14.17 -14.30
C ASN A 288 8.10 -15.09 -13.23
N LEU A 289 7.12 -15.92 -13.60
CA LEU A 289 6.42 -16.77 -12.64
C LEU A 289 7.11 -18.11 -12.43
N THR A 290 7.18 -18.55 -11.17
CA THR A 290 7.64 -19.89 -10.82
C THR A 290 6.44 -20.84 -10.86
N ILE A 291 6.34 -21.60 -11.95
CA ILE A 291 5.26 -22.56 -12.20
C ILE A 291 5.79 -23.99 -12.36
N ARG A 292 5.03 -24.96 -11.87
CA ARG A 292 5.34 -26.39 -11.94
C ARG A 292 4.08 -27.17 -12.33
N ARG A 293 4.24 -28.24 -13.12
CA ARG A 293 3.17 -29.21 -13.38
C ARG A 293 3.52 -30.54 -12.71
N GLU A 294 2.68 -31.00 -11.80
CA GLU A 294 2.84 -32.27 -11.07
C GLU A 294 1.63 -33.16 -11.30
N GLY A 295 1.78 -34.16 -12.17
CA GLY A 295 0.68 -35.05 -12.54
C GLY A 295 -0.49 -34.25 -13.13
N ASN A 296 -1.62 -34.22 -12.42
CA ASN A 296 -2.83 -33.48 -12.81
C ASN A 296 -2.91 -32.06 -12.23
N TYR A 297 -1.91 -31.64 -11.46
CA TYR A 297 -1.93 -30.35 -10.76
C TYR A 297 -1.06 -29.32 -11.45
N ASN A 298 -1.64 -28.13 -11.61
CA ASN A 298 -0.98 -26.92 -12.08
C ASN A 298 -0.62 -26.06 -10.86
N ILE A 299 0.67 -25.99 -10.53
CA ILE A 299 1.15 -25.38 -9.28
C ILE A 299 1.88 -24.08 -9.60
N GLN A 300 1.59 -23.02 -8.84
CA GLN A 300 2.35 -21.78 -8.83
C GLN A 300 2.94 -21.55 -7.43
N GLU A 301 4.24 -21.28 -7.37
CA GLU A 301 4.93 -20.94 -6.12
C GLU A 301 4.91 -19.42 -5.91
N ILE A 302 4.39 -18.98 -4.77
CA ILE A 302 4.40 -17.59 -4.33
C ILE A 302 5.43 -17.42 -3.21
N LYS A 303 6.42 -16.54 -3.44
CA LYS A 303 7.50 -16.25 -2.49
C LYS A 303 7.59 -14.76 -2.21
N GLU A 304 8.14 -14.39 -1.05
CA GLU A 304 8.41 -13.00 -0.73
C GLU A 304 9.35 -12.35 -1.77
N LEU A 305 9.13 -11.07 -2.08
CA LEU A 305 9.82 -10.27 -3.11
C LEU A 305 9.68 -10.75 -4.56
N THR A 306 8.84 -11.74 -4.83
CA THR A 306 8.52 -12.12 -6.21
C THR A 306 7.49 -11.19 -6.81
N GLN A 307 7.58 -10.98 -8.12
CA GLN A 307 6.60 -10.21 -8.88
C GLN A 307 5.49 -11.13 -9.36
N VAL A 308 4.25 -10.68 -9.17
CA VAL A 308 3.05 -11.42 -9.56
C VAL A 308 2.10 -10.49 -10.32
N PRO A 309 1.51 -10.94 -11.43
CA PRO A 309 0.48 -10.18 -12.12
C PRO A 309 -0.80 -10.17 -11.31
N VAL A 310 -1.28 -8.97 -11.01
CA VAL A 310 -2.48 -8.73 -10.22
C VAL A 310 -3.53 -7.98 -11.03
N LEU A 311 -4.78 -8.40 -10.81
CA LEU A 311 -5.98 -7.73 -11.27
C LEU A 311 -6.49 -6.87 -10.11
N ILE A 312 -6.44 -5.54 -10.27
CA ILE A 312 -6.97 -4.59 -9.31
C ILE A 312 -8.29 -3.99 -9.80
N ARG A 313 -9.24 -3.89 -8.88
CA ARG A 313 -10.57 -3.33 -9.14
C ARG A 313 -11.01 -2.47 -7.95
N ALA A 314 -11.62 -1.33 -8.25
CA ALA A 314 -12.30 -0.50 -7.27
C ALA A 314 -13.82 -0.66 -7.36
N GLU A 315 -14.48 -0.82 -6.22
CA GLU A 315 -15.93 -0.85 -6.09
C GLU A 315 -16.40 0.40 -5.34
N ILE A 316 -17.12 1.28 -6.03
CA ILE A 316 -17.59 2.57 -5.47
C ILE A 316 -19.07 2.52 -5.06
N GLY A 317 -19.80 1.45 -5.42
CA GLY A 317 -21.23 1.32 -5.16
C GLY A 317 -21.61 0.98 -3.71
N MET A 318 -20.64 0.63 -2.85
CA MET A 318 -20.87 0.33 -1.43
C MET A 318 -20.51 1.56 -0.57
N ALA A 319 -21.09 1.66 0.64
CA ALA A 319 -20.94 2.83 1.53
C ALA A 319 -19.49 3.21 1.86
N LEU A 320 -18.55 2.28 1.69
CA LEU A 320 -17.12 2.54 1.66
C LEU A 320 -16.54 1.97 0.35
N PRO A 321 -15.76 2.75 -0.41
CA PRO A 321 -15.12 2.24 -1.60
C PRO A 321 -14.19 1.08 -1.22
N CYS A 322 -14.26 -0.03 -1.96
CA CYS A 322 -13.46 -1.22 -1.68
C CYS A 322 -12.51 -1.49 -2.83
N LEU A 323 -11.24 -1.73 -2.52
CA LEU A 323 -10.24 -2.20 -3.47
C LEU A 323 -10.08 -3.70 -3.32
N THR A 324 -10.33 -4.42 -4.40
CA THR A 324 -10.12 -5.88 -4.49
C THR A 324 -8.93 -6.17 -5.39
N VAL A 325 -8.12 -7.15 -4.99
CA VAL A 325 -6.93 -7.57 -5.73
C VAL A 325 -6.97 -9.08 -5.86
N ARG A 326 -6.78 -9.57 -7.09
CA ARG A 326 -6.65 -11.00 -7.41
C ARG A 326 -5.38 -11.24 -8.18
N VAL A 327 -4.85 -12.46 -8.12
CA VAL A 327 -3.71 -12.86 -8.95
C VAL A 327 -4.20 -13.61 -10.18
N LEU A 328 -3.53 -13.37 -11.30
CA LEU A 328 -3.86 -14.00 -12.57
C LEU A 328 -3.51 -15.49 -12.52
N ASN A 329 -4.42 -16.36 -12.99
CA ASN A 329 -4.16 -17.78 -13.13
C ASN A 329 -3.24 -18.01 -14.35
N PRO A 330 -1.98 -18.45 -14.17
CA PRO A 330 -1.07 -18.68 -15.28
C PRO A 330 -1.48 -19.85 -16.19
N PHE A 331 -2.48 -20.64 -15.77
CA PHE A 331 -3.01 -21.81 -16.48
C PHE A 331 -4.43 -21.60 -17.00
N SER A 332 -4.87 -20.35 -17.16
CA SER A 332 -6.21 -20.02 -17.66
C SER A 332 -6.40 -20.25 -19.17
N SER A 333 -5.30 -20.34 -19.92
CA SER A 333 -5.29 -20.46 -21.40
C SER A 333 -5.13 -21.89 -21.89
#